data_AF-A0A1Y1N4W6-F1
#
_entry.id   AF-A0A1Y1N4W6-F1
#
_cell.length_a   1.000
_cell.length_b   1.000
_cell.length_c   1.000
_cell.angle_alpha   90.00
_cell.angle_beta   90.00
_cell.angle_gamma   90.00
#
_symmetry.space_group_name_H-M   'P 1'
#
loop_
_entity.id
_entity.type
_entity.pdbx_description
1 polymer ?
#
loop_
_entity_poly.entity_id
_entity_poly.type
_entity_poly.pdbx_seq_one_letter_code
_entity_poly.pdbx_strand_id
1 'polypeptide(L)'
;ESKWLIPNTTQSAVCPVRLYHLLVKKRGDNITTDRFFLTPNPYWTNTECSNWYKNSPVGINEITKWVKHAAEETGLDIKRRKITNHSLRSSAVSNLAKSGVGENQLLKITGHSSVSSIK
;
A
#
# COMPACT_ATOMS: atom_id res chain seq x y z
N GLU A 1 5.71 -14.60 14.19
CA GLU A 1 4.64 -13.66 13.82
C GLU A 1 4.80 -12.36 14.61
N SER A 2 4.48 -11.20 14.02
CA SER A 2 4.57 -9.92 14.73
C SER A 2 3.33 -9.75 15.61
N LYS A 3 3.53 -9.55 16.92
CA LYS A 3 2.47 -9.31 17.91
C LYS A 3 1.55 -8.11 17.60
N TRP A 4 1.89 -7.32 16.57
CA TRP A 4 1.22 -6.07 16.21
C TRP A 4 0.41 -6.14 14.90
N LEU A 5 0.48 -7.25 14.15
CA LEU A 5 -0.27 -7.41 12.91
C LEU A 5 -1.56 -8.21 13.15
N ILE A 6 -2.70 -7.53 13.13
CA ILE A 6 -4.01 -8.16 13.32
C ILE A 6 -4.64 -8.40 11.94
N PRO A 7 -4.83 -9.66 11.51
CA PRO A 7 -5.45 -9.96 10.23
C PRO A 7 -6.93 -9.56 10.24
N ASN A 8 -7.38 -9.01 9.11
CA ASN A 8 -8.80 -8.78 8.84
C ASN A 8 -9.42 -10.10 8.36
N THR A 9 -10.09 -10.80 9.27
CA THR A 9 -10.76 -12.08 9.00
C THR A 9 -12.13 -11.92 8.35
N THR A 10 -12.76 -10.75 8.46
CA THR A 10 -14.10 -10.49 7.88
C THR A 10 -14.03 -10.17 6.39
N GLN A 11 -12.96 -9.50 5.95
CA GLN A 11 -12.71 -9.19 4.54
C GLN A 11 -11.30 -9.64 4.12
N SER A 12 -11.12 -10.96 4.10
CA SER A 12 -9.81 -11.60 3.84
C SER A 12 -9.20 -11.17 2.50
N ALA A 13 -10.01 -10.97 1.45
CA ALA A 13 -9.56 -10.58 0.11
C ALA A 13 -8.80 -9.24 0.11
N VAL A 14 -9.23 -8.27 0.93
CA VAL A 14 -8.62 -6.93 1.04
C VAL A 14 -7.78 -6.75 2.31
N CYS A 15 -7.51 -7.85 3.02
CA CYS A 15 -6.74 -7.80 4.27
C CYS A 15 -5.29 -7.34 4.01
N PRO A 16 -4.85 -6.19 4.57
CA PRO A 16 -3.49 -5.69 4.35
C PRO A 16 -2.41 -6.62 4.95
N VAL A 17 -2.70 -7.30 6.07
CA VAL A 17 -1.78 -8.28 6.67
C VAL A 17 -1.58 -9.50 5.76
N ARG A 18 -2.67 -10.02 5.18
CA ARG A 18 -2.60 -11.12 4.21
C ARG A 18 -1.79 -10.71 2.98
N LEU A 19 -2.07 -9.53 2.44
CA LEU A 19 -1.37 -8.99 1.26
C LEU A 19 0.12 -8.74 1.54
N TYR A 20 0.45 -8.25 2.75
CA TYR A 20 1.83 -8.10 3.21
C TYR A 20 2.57 -9.44 3.22
N HIS A 21 1.99 -10.48 3.84
CA HIS A 21 2.61 -11.81 3.87
C HIS A 21 2.75 -12.41 2.48
N LEU A 22 1.76 -12.21 1.61
CA LEU A 22 1.85 -12.63 0.21
C LEU A 22 3.03 -11.94 -0.49
N LEU A 23 3.19 -10.63 -0.33
CA LEU A 23 4.31 -9.89 -0.92
C LEU A 23 5.67 -10.42 -0.41
N VAL A 24 5.81 -10.64 0.90
CA VAL A 24 7.04 -11.17 1.49
C VAL A 24 7.33 -12.58 0.99
N LYS A 25 6.31 -13.45 0.89
CA LYS A 25 6.46 -14.82 0.36
C LYS A 25 6.92 -14.84 -1.10
N LYS A 26 6.59 -13.80 -1.88
CA LYS A 26 7.01 -13.67 -3.28
C LYS A 26 8.43 -13.09 -3.43
N ARG A 27 9.07 -12.69 -2.34
CA ARG A 27 10.48 -12.27 -2.34
C ARG A 27 11.36 -13.52 -2.44
N GLY A 28 12.04 -13.68 -3.56
CA GLY A 28 12.97 -14.81 -3.77
C GLY A 28 14.31 -14.59 -3.06
N ASP A 29 15.08 -15.66 -2.94
CA ASP A 29 16.42 -15.66 -2.32
C ASP A 29 17.42 -14.79 -3.09
N ASN A 30 17.13 -14.47 -4.34
CA ASN A 30 17.92 -13.61 -5.21
C ASN A 30 17.89 -12.12 -4.80
N ILE A 31 17.04 -11.73 -3.84
CA ILE A 31 16.86 -10.35 -3.42
C ILE A 31 17.78 -10.02 -2.24
N THR A 32 18.79 -9.19 -2.48
CA THR A 32 19.76 -8.75 -1.46
C THR A 32 19.49 -7.33 -0.95
N THR A 33 18.69 -6.53 -1.64
CA THR A 33 18.30 -5.20 -1.16
C THR A 33 17.40 -5.31 0.09
N ASP A 34 17.47 -4.31 0.96
CA ASP A 34 16.60 -4.14 2.14
C ASP A 34 15.28 -3.41 1.82
N ARG A 35 15.13 -2.88 0.60
CA ARG A 35 13.96 -2.10 0.18
C ARG A 35 12.73 -3.01 0.10
N PHE A 36 11.60 -2.52 0.62
CA PHE A 36 10.38 -3.31 0.70
C PHE A 36 9.73 -3.53 -0.66
N PHE A 37 9.52 -2.45 -1.43
CA PHE A 37 8.93 -2.51 -2.76
C PHE A 37 10.00 -2.75 -3.83
N LEU A 38 9.83 -3.84 -4.58
CA LEU A 38 10.77 -4.29 -5.61
C LEU A 38 10.16 -4.14 -7.00
N THR A 39 11.02 -4.01 -8.00
CA THR A 39 10.57 -3.97 -9.40
C THR A 39 10.08 -5.35 -9.83
N PRO A 40 8.86 -5.49 -10.37
CA PRO A 40 8.39 -6.76 -10.93
C PRO A 40 9.34 -7.28 -12.02
N ASN A 41 9.61 -8.58 -12.01
CA ASN A 41 10.37 -9.22 -13.07
C ASN A 41 9.47 -9.39 -14.30
N PRO A 42 9.76 -8.82 -15.49
CA PRO A 42 8.88 -8.95 -16.66
C PRO A 42 8.64 -10.41 -17.10
N TYR A 43 9.51 -11.34 -16.71
CA TYR A 43 9.39 -12.76 -17.00
C TYR A 43 8.80 -13.56 -15.84
N TRP A 44 8.16 -12.92 -14.86
CA TRP A 44 7.61 -13.58 -13.67
C TRP A 44 6.55 -14.66 -13.98
N THR A 45 5.95 -14.61 -15.17
CA THR A 45 4.99 -15.61 -15.67
C THR A 45 5.65 -16.79 -16.38
N ASN A 46 6.94 -16.71 -16.70
CA ASN A 46 7.67 -17.80 -17.34
C ASN A 46 7.90 -18.92 -16.32
N THR A 47 7.51 -20.14 -16.66
CA THR A 47 7.70 -21.34 -15.84
C THR A 47 9.17 -21.63 -15.52
N GLU A 48 10.11 -21.16 -16.37
CA GLU A 48 11.55 -21.28 -16.18
C GLU A 48 12.13 -20.20 -15.26
N CYS A 49 11.38 -19.12 -15.02
CA CYS A 49 11.79 -17.99 -14.17
C CYS A 49 10.86 -17.87 -12.97
N SER A 50 11.20 -18.54 -11.87
CA SER A 50 10.38 -18.56 -10.66
C SER A 50 10.37 -17.26 -9.85
N ASN A 51 11.21 -16.27 -10.22
CA ASN A 51 11.39 -15.04 -9.46
C ASN A 51 10.35 -13.98 -9.84
N TRP A 52 9.54 -13.57 -8.87
CA TRP A 52 8.51 -12.54 -9.05
C TRP A 52 9.08 -11.13 -9.19
N TYR A 53 10.26 -10.89 -8.61
CA TYR A 53 10.86 -9.56 -8.53
C TYR A 53 12.33 -9.58 -8.97
N LYS A 54 12.77 -8.45 -9.51
CA LYS A 54 14.19 -8.13 -9.69
C LYS A 54 14.80 -7.75 -8.35
N ASN A 55 16.10 -7.96 -8.19
CA ASN A 55 16.87 -7.43 -7.06
C ASN A 55 17.15 -5.93 -7.23
N SER A 56 16.08 -5.15 -7.37
CA SER A 56 16.15 -3.70 -7.50
C SER A 56 14.91 -3.04 -6.89
N PRO A 57 15.07 -1.90 -6.21
CA PRO A 57 13.94 -1.16 -5.67
C PRO A 57 13.05 -0.64 -6.80
N VAL A 58 11.77 -0.43 -6.49
CA VAL A 58 10.87 0.28 -7.38
C VAL A 58 11.27 1.76 -7.47
N GLY A 59 11.10 2.37 -8.66
CA GLY A 59 11.34 3.79 -8.84
C GLY A 59 10.36 4.66 -8.04
N ILE A 60 10.82 5.80 -7.52
CA ILE A 60 10.01 6.71 -6.68
C ILE A 60 8.71 7.16 -7.37
N ASN A 61 8.75 7.34 -8.69
CA ASN A 61 7.60 7.78 -9.49
C ASN A 61 6.62 6.66 -9.83
N GLU A 62 7.05 5.39 -9.75
CA GLU A 62 6.21 4.25 -10.11
C GLU A 62 5.09 4.01 -9.09
N ILE A 63 5.38 4.15 -7.79
CA ILE A 63 4.37 4.01 -6.74
C ILE A 63 3.23 5.02 -6.93
N THR A 64 3.56 6.26 -7.32
CA THR A 64 2.57 7.30 -7.59
C THR A 64 1.70 6.95 -8.80
N LYS A 65 2.25 6.28 -9.81
CA LYS A 65 1.47 5.82 -10.98
C LYS A 65 0.50 4.71 -10.62
N TRP A 66 0.85 3.80 -9.71
CA TRP A 66 -0.02 2.68 -9.33
C TRP A 66 -1.40 3.11 -8.84
N VAL A 67 -1.48 4.14 -8.01
CA VAL A 67 -2.79 4.64 -7.52
C VAL A 67 -3.62 5.24 -8.64
N LYS A 68 -2.97 5.95 -9.56
CA LYS A 68 -3.64 6.50 -10.74
C LYS A 68 -4.20 5.36 -11.62
N HIS A 69 -3.38 4.36 -11.93
CA HIS A 69 -3.79 3.20 -12.73
C HIS A 69 -4.89 2.40 -12.05
N ALA A 70 -4.77 2.11 -10.76
CA ALA A 70 -5.82 1.41 -10.03
C ALA A 70 -7.16 2.18 -10.03
N ALA A 71 -7.12 3.50 -9.93
CA ALA A 71 -8.31 4.34 -10.02
C ALA A 71 -8.94 4.32 -11.43
N GLU A 72 -8.11 4.31 -12.49
CA GLU A 72 -8.56 4.16 -13.88
C GLU A 72 -9.21 2.79 -14.12
N GLU A 73 -8.55 1.71 -13.70
CA GLU A 73 -9.03 0.32 -13.89
C GLU A 73 -10.32 0.02 -13.10
N THR A 74 -10.50 0.67 -11.95
CA THR A 74 -11.73 0.54 -11.14
C THR A 74 -12.88 1.41 -11.63
N GLY A 75 -12.68 2.21 -12.69
CA GLY A 75 -13.71 3.06 -13.27
C GLY A 75 -14.00 4.33 -12.45
N LEU A 76 -13.09 4.75 -11.56
CA LEU A 76 -13.25 6.01 -10.84
C LEU A 76 -13.08 7.20 -11.79
N ASP A 77 -13.86 8.26 -11.56
CA ASP A 77 -13.78 9.49 -12.36
C ASP A 77 -12.54 10.31 -12.00
N ILE A 78 -11.40 9.87 -12.53
CA ILE A 78 -10.11 10.51 -12.36
C ILE A 78 -9.95 11.81 -13.16
N LYS A 79 -10.87 12.09 -14.11
CA LYS A 79 -10.84 13.32 -14.93
C LYS A 79 -11.43 14.49 -14.16
N ARG A 80 -12.52 14.26 -13.42
CA ARG A 80 -13.15 15.30 -12.58
C ARG A 80 -12.49 15.41 -11.20
N ARG A 81 -11.96 14.31 -10.66
CA ARG A 81 -11.28 14.31 -9.35
C ARG A 81 -9.90 13.69 -9.48
N LYS A 82 -8.86 14.46 -9.19
CA LYS A 82 -7.49 13.95 -9.16
C LYS A 82 -7.29 13.02 -7.96
N ILE A 83 -7.30 11.72 -8.20
CA ILE A 83 -7.01 10.69 -7.18
C ILE A 83 -5.50 10.47 -7.13
N THR A 84 -4.92 10.65 -5.94
CA THR A 84 -3.48 10.52 -5.69
C THR A 84 -3.23 9.78 -4.37
N ASN A 85 -1.96 9.48 -4.07
CA ASN A 85 -1.55 8.97 -2.77
C ASN A 85 -2.06 9.85 -1.60
N HIS A 86 -2.09 11.16 -1.79
CA HIS A 86 -2.60 12.09 -0.77
C HIS A 86 -4.11 11.91 -0.55
N SER A 87 -4.87 11.66 -1.62
CA SER A 87 -6.32 11.37 -1.55
C SER A 87 -6.59 10.11 -0.73
N LEU A 88 -5.77 9.06 -0.88
CA LEU A 88 -5.87 7.83 -0.08
C LEU A 88 -5.62 8.10 1.40
N ARG A 89 -4.55 8.87 1.71
CA ARG A 89 -4.22 9.27 3.08
C ARG A 89 -5.34 10.08 3.72
N SER A 90 -5.87 11.08 3.01
CA SER A 90 -6.96 11.95 3.50
C SER A 90 -8.25 11.15 3.72
N SER A 91 -8.55 10.17 2.85
CA SER A 91 -9.69 9.26 3.03
C SER A 91 -9.50 8.35 4.25
N ALA A 92 -8.31 7.80 4.46
CA ALA A 92 -7.99 6.99 5.64
C ALA A 92 -8.16 7.79 6.95
N VAL A 93 -7.65 9.02 6.97
CA VAL A 93 -7.81 9.96 8.10
C VAL A 93 -9.29 10.19 8.39
N SER A 94 -10.07 10.53 7.35
CA SER A 94 -11.51 10.79 7.46
C SER A 94 -12.29 9.56 7.97
N ASN A 95 -11.95 8.36 7.50
CA ASN A 95 -12.60 7.13 7.94
C ASN A 95 -12.29 6.78 9.39
N LEU A 96 -11.04 6.98 9.84
CA LEU A 96 -10.66 6.78 11.23
C LEU A 96 -11.41 7.76 12.15
N ALA A 97 -11.47 9.05 11.77
CA ALA A 97 -12.23 10.04 12.51
C ALA A 97 -13.72 9.68 12.63
N LYS A 98 -14.36 9.28 11.51
CA LYS A 98 -15.76 8.81 11.49
C LYS A 98 -15.99 7.56 12.33
N SER A 99 -14.97 6.72 12.48
CA SER A 99 -15.02 5.51 13.32
C SER A 99 -14.79 5.81 14.81
N GLY A 100 -14.68 7.09 15.20
CA GLY A 100 -14.54 7.51 16.60
C GLY A 100 -13.12 7.53 17.13
N VAL A 101 -12.09 7.41 16.27
CA VAL A 101 -10.69 7.54 16.70
C VAL A 101 -10.42 9.00 17.11
N GLY A 102 -10.00 9.21 18.35
CA GLY A 102 -9.74 10.54 18.88
C GLY A 102 -8.60 11.26 18.14
N GLU A 103 -8.66 12.59 18.09
CA GLU A 103 -7.73 13.42 17.31
C GLU A 103 -6.24 13.19 17.65
N ASN A 104 -5.92 13.02 18.94
CA ASN A 104 -4.55 12.73 19.37
C ASN A 104 -4.04 11.35 18.89
N GLN A 105 -4.93 10.35 18.82
CA GLN A 105 -4.58 9.04 18.28
C GLN A 105 -4.44 9.12 16.76
N LEU A 106 -5.31 9.88 16.10
CA LEU A 106 -5.27 10.11 14.66
C LEU A 106 -3.98 10.82 14.25
N LEU A 107 -3.54 11.83 15.01
CA LEU A 107 -2.25 12.49 14.87
C LEU A 107 -1.10 11.48 14.90
N LYS A 108 -1.07 10.60 15.90
CA LYS A 108 -0.03 9.59 16.08
C LYS A 108 -0.02 8.56 14.95
N ILE A 109 -1.19 8.08 14.52
CA ILE A 109 -1.33 7.09 13.45
C ILE A 109 -0.89 7.67 12.10
N THR A 110 -1.26 8.91 11.85
CA THR A 110 -1.02 9.55 10.55
C THR A 110 0.35 10.23 10.51
N GLY A 111 0.93 10.59 11.65
CA GLY A 111 2.21 11.29 11.75
C GLY A 111 2.09 12.79 11.45
N HIS A 112 0.93 13.41 11.68
CA HIS A 112 0.78 14.87 11.63
C HIS A 112 1.30 15.48 12.95
N SER A 113 1.87 16.69 12.87
CA SER A 113 2.43 17.41 14.02
C SER A 113 1.39 18.16 14.84
N SER A 114 0.23 18.50 14.26
CA SER A 114 -0.86 19.18 14.96
C SER A 114 -2.25 18.78 14.42
N VAL A 115 -3.26 18.87 15.29
CA VAL A 115 -4.67 18.61 14.93
C VAL A 115 -5.16 19.54 13.82
N SER A 116 -4.63 20.77 13.77
CA SER A 116 -4.96 21.72 12.70
C SER A 116 -4.54 21.24 11.31
N SER A 117 -3.57 20.33 11.18
CA SER A 117 -3.14 19.75 9.90
C SER A 117 -3.96 18.53 9.46
N ILE A 118 -4.96 18.13 10.25
CA ILE A 118 -5.88 17.01 9.94
C ILE A 118 -7.11 17.51 9.15
N LYS A 119 -7.40 18.82 9.21
CA LYS A 119 -8.56 19.45 8.56
C LYS A 119 -8.39 19.59 7.05
#